data_AF-A0A9Y3S2Q6-F1
#
_entry.id   AF-A0A9Y3S2Q6-F1
#
_cell.length_a   1.000
_cell.length_b   1.000
_cell.length_c   1.000
_cell.angle_alpha   90.00
_cell.angle_beta   90.00
_cell.angle_gamma   90.00
#
_symmetry.space_group_name_H-M   'P 1'
#
loop_
_entity.id
_entity.type
_entity.pdbx_description
1 polymer ?
#
loop_
_entity_poly.entity_id
_entity_poly.type
_entity_poly.pdbx_seq_one_letter_code
_entity_poly.pdbx_strand_id
1 'polypeptide(L)'
;MEGAVQAGERAAREVMCAMGKLQPNQIWQPEPENDEIRALPFVTTFWERNLPSVDGFLKFLGVSTFLSAAAAAGLVAYKKGIIPRS
;
A
#
# COMPACT_ATOMS: atom_id res chain seq x y z
N MET A 1 16.01 -6.27 -19.73
CA MET A 1 15.76 -6.70 -21.13
C MET A 1 14.35 -7.28 -21.32
N GLU A 2 13.65 -7.63 -20.24
CA GLU A 2 12.27 -8.16 -20.27
C GLU A 2 11.28 -7.36 -21.11
N GLY A 3 11.16 -6.05 -20.86
CA GLY A 3 10.21 -5.21 -21.59
C GLY A 3 10.47 -5.12 -23.11
N ALA A 4 11.71 -5.34 -23.56
CA ALA A 4 12.04 -5.33 -24.98
C ALA A 4 11.52 -6.59 -25.68
N VAL A 5 11.67 -7.76 -25.05
CA VAL A 5 11.15 -9.03 -25.57
C VAL A 5 9.62 -9.00 -25.58
N GLN A 6 9.01 -8.63 -24.45
CA GLN A 6 7.54 -8.53 -24.35
C GLN A 6 6.95 -7.56 -25.38
N ALA A 7 7.55 -6.39 -25.58
CA ALA A 7 7.07 -5.42 -26.55
C ALA A 7 7.25 -5.90 -28.00
N GLY A 8 8.39 -6.52 -28.32
CA GLY A 8 8.68 -7.04 -29.66
C GLY A 8 7.73 -8.17 -30.05
N GLU A 9 7.53 -9.14 -29.16
CA GLU A 9 6.61 -10.25 -29.40
C GLU A 9 5.16 -9.79 -29.52
N ARG A 10 4.72 -8.86 -28.66
CA ARG A 10 3.38 -8.28 -28.74
C ARG A 10 3.16 -7.59 -30.08
N ALA A 11 4.09 -6.75 -30.54
CA ALA A 11 3.98 -6.06 -31.81
C ALA A 11 3.89 -7.04 -33.00
N ALA A 12 4.66 -8.13 -32.97
CA ALA A 12 4.56 -9.18 -33.99
C ALA A 12 3.17 -9.85 -34.00
N ARG A 13 2.58 -10.09 -32.82
CA ARG A 13 1.24 -10.70 -32.69
C ARG A 13 0.13 -9.75 -33.13
N GLU A 14 0.28 -8.44 -32.89
CA GLU A 14 -0.64 -7.42 -33.43
C GLU A 14 -0.67 -7.46 -34.97
N VAL A 15 0.50 -7.55 -35.62
CA VAL A 15 0.61 -7.72 -37.08
C VAL A 15 -0.02 -9.04 -37.54
N MET A 16 0.27 -10.16 -36.86
CA MET A 16 -0.33 -11.46 -37.21
C MET A 16 -1.85 -11.49 -37.05
N CYS A 17 -2.40 -10.78 -36.06
CA CYS A 17 -3.83 -10.61 -35.90
C CYS A 17 -4.43 -9.78 -37.04
N ALA A 18 -3.78 -8.69 -37.45
CA ALA A 18 -4.20 -7.90 -38.61
C ALA A 18 -4.19 -8.71 -39.92
N MET A 19 -3.27 -9.67 -40.03
CA MET A 19 -3.21 -10.63 -41.15
C MET A 19 -4.22 -11.78 -41.05
N GLY A 20 -5.06 -11.82 -40.00
CA GLY A 20 -6.04 -12.88 -39.78
C GLY A 20 -5.46 -14.24 -39.38
N LYS A 21 -4.18 -14.28 -38.97
CA LYS A 21 -3.50 -15.53 -38.56
C LYS A 21 -3.70 -15.86 -37.08
N LEU A 22 -3.98 -14.84 -36.27
CA LEU A 22 -4.25 -14.97 -34.84
C LEU A 22 -5.57 -14.30 -34.51
N GLN A 23 -6.21 -14.79 -33.45
CA GLN A 23 -7.36 -14.11 -32.87
C GLN A 23 -6.91 -12.94 -31.98
N PRO A 24 -7.72 -11.87 -31.83
CA PRO A 24 -7.36 -10.72 -30.99
C PRO A 24 -7.04 -11.06 -29.53
N ASN A 25 -7.64 -12.13 -28.98
CA ASN A 25 -7.35 -12.63 -27.63
C ASN A 25 -5.96 -13.26 -27.48
N GLN A 26 -5.26 -13.55 -28.57
CA GLN A 26 -3.91 -14.15 -28.56
C GLN A 26 -2.78 -13.13 -28.64
N ILE A 27 -3.10 -11.83 -28.79
CA ILE A 27 -2.09 -10.75 -28.82
C ILE A 27 -1.38 -10.63 -27.48
N TRP A 28 -2.14 -10.68 -26.39
CA TRP A 28 -1.63 -10.56 -25.03
C TRP A 28 -1.55 -11.96 -24.42
N GLN A 29 -0.33 -12.45 -24.22
CA GLN A 29 -0.12 -13.74 -23.56
C GLN A 29 0.76 -13.54 -22.34
N PRO A 30 0.38 -14.10 -21.18
CA PRO A 30 1.25 -14.12 -20.01
C PRO A 30 2.39 -15.11 -20.24
N GLU A 31 3.61 -14.71 -19.86
CA GLU A 31 4.75 -15.61 -19.84
C GLU A 31 4.63 -16.57 -18.64
N PRO A 32 4.87 -17.88 -18.80
CA PRO A 32 4.97 -18.79 -17.68
C PRO A 32 6.12 -18.42 -16.74
N GLU A 33 6.01 -18.76 -15.47
CA GLU A 33 7.11 -18.58 -14.52
C GLU A 33 8.30 -19.48 -14.90
N ASN A 34 9.51 -18.99 -14.68
CA ASN A 34 10.72 -19.73 -14.98
C ASN A 34 10.99 -20.80 -13.90
N ASP A 35 11.19 -22.05 -14.32
CA ASP A 35 11.42 -23.19 -13.41
C ASP A 35 12.75 -23.11 -12.63
N GLU A 36 13.77 -22.48 -13.22
CA GLU A 36 15.11 -22.32 -12.63
C GLU A 36 15.20 -21.07 -11.75
N ILE A 37 14.53 -19.99 -12.16
CA ILE A 37 14.55 -18.69 -11.45
C ILE A 37 13.12 -18.30 -11.09
N ARG A 38 12.65 -18.80 -9.95
CA ARG A 38 11.32 -18.49 -9.42
C ARG A 38 11.28 -17.18 -8.65
N ALA A 39 10.19 -16.44 -8.79
CA ALA A 39 9.97 -15.20 -8.06
C ALA A 39 9.48 -15.52 -6.64
N LEU A 40 10.27 -15.12 -5.64
CA LEU A 40 9.82 -15.19 -4.25
C LEU A 40 8.85 -14.03 -3.94
N PRO A 41 7.84 -14.27 -3.09
CA PRO A 41 6.90 -13.22 -2.74
C PRO A 41 7.59 -12.11 -1.93
N PHE A 42 7.25 -10.86 -2.24
CA PHE A 42 7.63 -9.72 -1.42
C PHE A 42 6.69 -9.62 -0.21
N VAL A 43 7.20 -10.04 0.95
CA VAL A 43 6.45 -9.95 2.22
C VAL A 43 6.76 -8.64 2.92
N THR A 44 5.72 -8.02 3.50
CA THR A 44 5.87 -6.86 4.39
C THR A 44 5.50 -7.26 5.80
N THR A 45 6.27 -6.82 6.78
CA THR A 45 5.98 -7.09 8.19
C THR A 45 4.82 -6.23 8.70
N PHE A 46 4.24 -6.63 9.84
CA PHE A 46 3.21 -5.83 10.49
C PHE A 46 3.69 -4.40 10.76
N TRP A 47 4.95 -4.22 11.17
CA TRP A 47 5.52 -2.91 11.48
C TRP A 47 5.83 -2.09 10.24
N GLU A 48 6.34 -2.71 9.16
CA GLU A 48 6.53 -2.00 7.88
C GLU A 48 5.22 -1.42 7.33
N ARG A 49 4.10 -2.12 7.56
CA ARG A 49 2.78 -1.68 7.12
C ARG A 49 2.12 -0.65 8.05
N ASN A 50 2.32 -0.77 9.36
CA ASN A 50 1.55 -0.01 10.36
C ASN A 50 2.34 1.08 11.09
N LEU A 51 3.69 1.10 11.01
CA LEU A 51 4.44 2.20 11.58
C LEU A 51 4.08 3.50 10.84
N PRO A 52 3.76 4.58 11.59
CA PRO A 52 3.42 5.84 10.96
C PRO A 52 4.65 6.45 10.28
N SER A 53 4.41 7.29 9.27
CA SER A 53 5.43 8.20 8.77
C SER A 53 5.81 9.24 9.84
N VAL A 54 6.88 10.00 9.60
CA VAL A 54 7.32 11.07 10.52
C VAL A 54 6.18 12.07 10.82
N ASP A 55 5.45 12.50 9.78
CA ASP A 55 4.29 13.39 9.96
C ASP A 55 3.14 12.70 10.72
N GLY A 56 2.87 11.42 10.42
CA GLY A 56 1.88 10.63 11.15
C GLY A 56 2.25 10.49 12.65
N PHE A 57 3.53 10.32 12.95
CA PHE A 57 4.05 10.25 14.31
C PHE A 57 3.90 11.58 15.04
N LEU A 58 4.25 12.71 14.41
CA LEU A 58 4.08 14.04 15.00
C LEU A 58 2.61 14.36 15.27
N LYS A 59 1.70 13.98 14.36
CA LYS A 59 0.24 14.11 14.57
C LYS A 59 -0.24 13.26 15.75
N PHE A 60 0.23 12.01 15.84
CA PHE A 60 -0.09 11.14 16.96
C PHE A 60 0.41 11.70 18.30
N LEU A 61 1.63 12.25 18.33
CA LEU A 61 2.16 12.96 19.50
C LEU A 61 1.32 14.19 19.85
N GLY A 62 0.92 15.00 18.86
CA GLY A 62 0.06 16.17 19.08
C GLY A 62 -1.29 15.80 19.70
N VAL A 63 -1.96 14.77 19.16
CA VAL A 63 -3.25 14.30 19.69
C VAL A 63 -3.10 13.70 21.08
N SER A 64 -2.09 12.86 21.31
CA SER A 64 -1.86 12.23 22.62
C SER A 64 -1.52 13.25 23.71
N THR A 65 -0.70 14.26 23.41
CA THR A 65 -0.39 15.35 24.34
C THR A 65 -1.61 16.20 24.67
N PHE A 66 -2.43 16.55 23.66
CA PHE A 66 -3.68 17.28 23.88
C PHE A 66 -4.66 16.50 24.77
N LEU A 67 -4.89 15.22 24.47
CA LEU A 67 -5.76 14.36 25.28
C LEU A 67 -5.26 14.22 26.72
N SER A 68 -3.94 14.10 26.90
CA SER A 68 -3.32 14.03 28.23
C SER A 68 -3.53 15.33 29.02
N ALA A 69 -3.35 16.48 28.37
CA ALA A 69 -3.60 17.80 28.98
C ALA A 69 -5.08 17.97 29.35
N ALA A 70 -6.00 17.58 28.47
CA ALA A 70 -7.43 17.64 28.72
C ALA A 70 -7.84 16.73 29.90
N ALA A 71 -7.29 15.52 29.98
CA ALA A 71 -7.53 14.60 31.09
C ALA A 71 -7.02 15.18 32.43
N ALA A 72 -5.82 15.76 32.44
CA ALA A 72 -5.26 16.42 33.62
C ALA A 72 -6.10 17.63 34.07
N ALA A 73 -6.52 18.47 33.12
CA ALA A 73 -7.41 19.60 33.39
C ALA A 73 -8.77 19.15 33.94
N GLY A 74 -9.36 18.10 33.36
CA GLY A 74 -10.60 17.48 33.85
C GLY A 74 -10.45 16.96 35.27
N LEU A 75 -9.35 16.29 35.59
CA LEU A 75 -9.06 15.81 36.96
C LEU A 75 -8.93 16.97 37.96
N VAL A 76 -8.27 18.06 37.57
CA VAL A 76 -8.17 19.27 38.41
C VAL A 76 -9.53 19.93 38.60
N ALA A 77 -10.32 20.07 37.54
CA ALA A 77 -11.67 20.64 37.60
C ALA A 77 -12.62 19.80 38.46
N TYR A 78 -12.52 18.47 38.38
CA TYR A 78 -13.23 17.53 39.26
C TYR A 78 -12.81 17.68 40.72
N LYS A 79 -11.49 17.74 41.00
CA LYS A 79 -10.99 17.97 42.38
C LYS A 79 -11.41 19.31 42.95
N LYS A 80 -11.47 20.36 42.12
CA LYS A 80 -11.89 21.71 42.52
C LYS A 80 -13.42 21.90 42.58
N GLY A 81 -14.20 20.86 42.30
CA GLY A 81 -15.67 20.91 42.39
C GLY A 81 -16.34 21.77 41.31
N ILE A 82 -15.64 22.09 40.23
CA ILE A 82 -16.15 22.90 39.11
C ILE A 82 -17.07 22.04 38.23
N ILE A 83 -16.82 20.72 38.19
CA ILE A 83 -17.69 19.74 37.52
C ILE A 83 -18.62 19.15 38.59
N PRO A 84 -19.97 19.17 38.39
CA PRO A 84 -20.91 18.64 39.36
C PRO A 84 -20.68 17.15 39.59
N ARG A 85 -20.62 16.75 40.86
CA ARG A 85 -20.71 15.34 41.25
C ARG A 85 -22.17 14.92 41.11
N SER A 86 -22.46 14.03 40.16
CA SER A 86 -23.71 13.26 40.21
C SER A 86 -23.65 12.25 41.34
#